data_AF-A0A8T2KE04-F1
#
_entry.id   AF-A0A8T2KE04-F1
#
_cell.length_a   1.000
_cell.length_b   1.000
_cell.length_c   1.000
_cell.angle_alpha   90.00
_cell.angle_beta   90.00
_cell.angle_gamma   90.00
#
_symmetry.space_group_name_H-M   'P 1'
#
loop_
_entity.id
_entity.type
_entity.pdbx_description
1 polymer ?
#
loop_
_entity_poly.entity_id
_entity_poly.type
_entity_poly.pdbx_seq_one_letter_code
_entity_poly.pdbx_strand_id
1 'polypeptide(L)'
;MPDREDDFLTSATRLLEKRREMAEVEQALSTQKEEFQMKAESLQQRRTELEQKEEKLKDSLFKFDKFLKENDSKRKRALHKATEERQLAAHKESEALRLQAENQELMHRKKSLLRQQEKNSIYQRYLQRVLERTEEFQEVQEMIDRFNTLMATQNKLLKRELVNQEQTEREKARLLHYQEETRSQILELNNQIAELQSDLEKSRAVVFHWESRWAQIQNTAAENTLRLGRIRMATLNLFQNISKQMNLKTEISMEDTEAQLEKIPEADKVGMT
;
A
#
# COMPACT_ATOMS: atom_id res chain seq x y z
N MET A 1 81.35 39.27 -117.91
CA MET A 1 82.05 39.78 -119.10
C MET A 1 81.17 40.84 -119.73
N PRO A 2 81.53 42.14 -119.62
CA PRO A 2 80.94 43.19 -120.43
C PRO A 2 81.80 43.40 -121.67
N ASP A 3 81.21 43.31 -122.86
CA ASP A 3 81.88 43.78 -124.07
C ASP A 3 81.67 45.29 -124.20
N ARG A 4 82.81 45.97 -124.29
CA ARG A 4 83.00 47.42 -124.15
C ARG A 4 82.63 48.14 -125.44
N GLU A 5 81.60 48.98 -125.39
CA GLU A 5 81.33 50.04 -126.38
C GLU A 5 81.79 51.43 -125.87
N ASP A 6 82.91 51.49 -125.13
CA ASP A 6 83.28 52.64 -124.26
C ASP A 6 84.51 53.46 -124.72
N ASP A 7 84.94 53.35 -125.98
CA ASP A 7 86.19 54.01 -126.47
C ASP A 7 85.98 55.32 -127.28
N PHE A 8 84.76 55.87 -127.40
CA PHE A 8 84.52 57.15 -128.11
C PHE A 8 83.57 58.14 -127.39
N LEU A 9 83.60 58.22 -126.05
CA LEU A 9 82.79 59.17 -125.29
C LEU A 9 83.66 60.24 -124.58
N THR A 10 83.46 61.51 -124.95
CA THR A 10 84.10 62.71 -124.35
C THR A 10 83.78 62.83 -122.85
N SER A 11 84.61 63.48 -122.03
CA SER A 11 84.36 63.63 -120.58
C SER A 11 82.97 64.22 -120.25
N ALA A 12 82.41 65.02 -121.16
CA ALA A 12 81.06 65.58 -121.07
C ALA A 12 79.94 64.53 -121.22
N THR A 13 80.08 63.50 -122.07
CA THR A 13 79.06 62.44 -122.23
C THR A 13 79.11 61.44 -121.08
N ARG A 14 80.30 61.10 -120.56
CA ARG A 14 80.45 60.26 -119.36
C ARG A 14 79.87 60.92 -118.10
N LEU A 15 79.94 62.25 -118.01
CA LEU A 15 79.29 63.04 -116.95
C LEU A 15 77.75 63.02 -117.08
N LEU A 16 77.22 63.06 -118.30
CA LEU A 16 75.79 62.98 -118.57
C LEU A 16 75.23 61.59 -118.24
N GLU A 17 75.95 60.52 -118.58
CA GLU A 17 75.59 59.16 -118.17
C GLU A 17 75.62 58.99 -116.65
N LYS A 18 76.66 59.49 -115.96
CA LYS A 18 76.69 59.45 -114.49
C LYS A 18 75.57 60.28 -113.85
N ARG A 19 75.17 61.40 -114.45
CA ARG A 19 73.99 62.18 -114.01
C ARG A 19 72.69 61.43 -114.24
N ARG A 20 72.55 60.73 -115.36
CA ARG A 20 71.38 59.89 -115.66
C ARG A 20 71.31 58.69 -114.71
N GLU A 21 72.41 57.99 -114.47
CA GLU A 21 72.51 56.91 -113.48
C GLU A 21 72.20 57.41 -112.06
N MET A 22 72.72 58.58 -111.65
CA MET A 22 72.37 59.15 -110.35
C MET A 22 70.89 59.51 -110.27
N ALA A 23 70.29 60.07 -111.32
CA ALA A 23 68.86 60.36 -111.35
C ALA A 23 68.00 59.08 -111.31
N GLU A 24 68.41 58.02 -112.01
CA GLU A 24 67.72 56.72 -111.97
C GLU A 24 67.84 56.05 -110.58
N VAL A 25 69.02 56.11 -109.94
CA VAL A 25 69.24 55.60 -108.57
C VAL A 25 68.49 56.44 -107.54
N GLU A 26 68.47 57.76 -107.68
CA GLU A 26 67.75 58.67 -106.78
C GLU A 26 66.23 58.50 -106.91
N GLN A 27 65.74 58.29 -108.14
CA GLN A 27 64.34 57.95 -108.38
C GLN A 27 63.97 56.56 -107.83
N ALA A 28 64.83 55.55 -108.00
CA ALA A 28 64.64 54.21 -107.42
C ALA A 28 64.70 54.21 -105.88
N LEU A 29 65.56 55.05 -105.29
CA LEU A 29 65.63 55.24 -103.84
C LEU A 29 64.39 55.99 -103.33
N SER A 30 63.87 56.96 -104.08
CA SER A 30 62.62 57.66 -103.74
C SER A 30 61.43 56.71 -103.74
N THR A 31 61.27 55.88 -104.78
CA THR A 31 60.20 54.87 -104.83
C THR A 31 60.34 53.84 -103.71
N GLN A 32 61.56 53.38 -103.40
CA GLN A 32 61.79 52.44 -102.30
C GLN A 32 61.45 53.06 -100.93
N LYS A 33 61.77 54.35 -100.72
CA LYS A 33 61.41 55.08 -99.49
C LYS A 33 59.90 55.23 -99.36
N GLU A 34 59.20 55.58 -100.45
CA GLU A 34 57.74 55.64 -100.47
C GLU A 34 57.10 54.28 -100.20
N GLU A 35 57.60 53.21 -100.80
CA GLU A 35 57.13 51.83 -100.52
C GLU A 35 57.36 51.42 -99.07
N PHE A 36 58.52 51.73 -98.49
CA PHE A 36 58.82 51.44 -97.09
C PHE A 36 57.92 52.24 -96.16
N GLN A 37 57.70 53.52 -96.45
CA GLN A 37 56.80 54.39 -95.70
C GLN A 37 55.36 53.85 -95.74
N MET A 38 54.84 53.48 -96.91
CA MET A 38 53.51 52.86 -97.03
C MET A 38 53.41 51.55 -96.25
N LYS A 39 54.44 50.68 -96.30
CA LYS A 39 54.47 49.43 -95.53
C LYS A 39 54.53 49.69 -94.03
N ALA A 40 55.33 50.67 -93.57
CA ALA A 40 55.44 51.04 -92.17
C ALA A 40 54.11 51.60 -91.63
N GLU A 41 53.44 52.47 -92.39
CA GLU A 41 52.12 53.00 -92.03
C GLU A 41 51.06 51.89 -91.97
N SER A 42 51.04 50.97 -92.93
CA SER A 42 50.12 49.82 -92.93
C SER A 42 50.36 48.90 -91.73
N LEU A 43 51.63 48.60 -91.40
CA LEU A 43 51.98 47.81 -90.22
C LEU A 43 51.60 48.52 -88.92
N GLN A 44 51.79 49.85 -88.85
CA GLN A 44 51.40 50.65 -87.69
C GLN A 44 49.88 50.65 -87.51
N GLN A 45 49.10 50.82 -88.58
CA GLN A 45 47.64 50.68 -88.54
C GLN A 45 47.21 49.28 -88.09
N ARG A 46 47.86 48.23 -88.61
CA ARG A 46 47.56 46.86 -88.20
C ARG A 46 47.86 46.61 -86.72
N ARG A 47 48.94 47.21 -86.21
CA ARG A 47 49.34 47.13 -84.80
C ARG A 47 48.31 47.79 -83.89
N THR A 48 47.86 49.00 -84.23
CA THR A 48 46.83 49.70 -83.44
C THR A 48 45.47 48.99 -83.49
N GLU A 49 45.09 48.42 -84.65
CA GLU A 49 43.89 47.58 -84.75
C GLU A 49 43.96 46.33 -83.86
N LEU A 50 45.12 45.67 -83.80
CA LEU A 50 45.33 44.49 -82.96
C LEU A 50 45.26 44.85 -81.48
N GLU A 51 45.88 45.95 -81.05
CA GLU A 51 45.81 46.44 -79.67
C GLU A 51 44.37 46.75 -79.27
N GLN A 52 43.60 47.43 -80.13
CA GLN A 52 42.17 47.69 -79.87
C GLN A 52 41.34 46.41 -79.80
N LYS A 53 41.62 45.41 -80.64
CA LYS A 53 40.93 44.11 -80.59
C LYS A 53 41.28 43.35 -79.33
N GLU A 54 42.53 43.38 -78.88
CA GLU A 54 42.97 42.77 -77.64
C GLU A 54 42.28 43.41 -76.42
N GLU A 55 42.21 44.74 -76.38
CA GLU A 55 41.53 45.48 -75.30
C GLU A 55 40.02 45.14 -75.26
N LYS A 56 39.34 45.14 -76.42
CA LYS A 56 37.93 44.70 -76.51
C LYS A 56 37.73 43.26 -76.04
N LEU A 57 38.68 42.37 -76.33
CA LEU A 57 38.63 40.98 -75.89
C LEU A 57 38.80 40.87 -74.37
N LYS A 58 39.75 41.60 -73.79
CA LYS A 58 39.95 41.69 -72.34
C LYS A 58 38.70 42.20 -71.63
N ASP A 59 38.10 43.28 -72.12
CA ASP A 59 36.85 43.83 -71.58
C ASP A 59 35.70 42.82 -71.65
N SER A 60 35.60 42.10 -72.76
CA SER A 60 34.59 41.06 -72.94
C SER A 60 34.81 39.92 -71.95
N LEU A 61 36.05 39.47 -71.75
CA LEU A 61 36.40 38.45 -70.76
C LEU A 61 36.03 38.88 -69.33
N PHE A 62 36.33 40.12 -68.94
CA PHE A 62 35.93 40.63 -67.62
C PHE A 62 34.41 40.67 -67.44
N LYS A 63 33.66 41.08 -68.48
CA LYS A 63 32.19 41.07 -68.46
C LYS A 63 31.64 39.65 -68.36
N PHE A 64 32.21 38.70 -69.10
CA PHE A 64 31.81 37.28 -69.05
C PHE A 64 32.10 36.64 -67.69
N ASP A 65 33.30 36.86 -67.13
CA ASP A 65 33.64 36.35 -65.80
C ASP A 65 32.69 36.91 -64.73
N LYS A 66 32.40 38.21 -64.77
CA LYS A 66 31.41 38.83 -63.88
C LYS A 66 30.03 38.21 -64.06
N PHE A 67 29.57 38.04 -65.30
CA PHE A 67 28.28 37.41 -65.60
C PHE A 67 28.20 35.97 -65.07
N LEU A 68 29.25 35.17 -65.26
CA LEU A 68 29.31 33.78 -64.77
C LEU A 68 29.23 33.74 -63.24
N LYS A 69 30.01 34.58 -62.54
CA LYS A 69 29.98 34.69 -61.07
C LYS A 69 28.60 35.11 -60.54
N GLU A 70 27.96 36.08 -61.17
CA GLU A 70 26.61 36.53 -60.79
C GLU A 70 25.55 35.46 -61.07
N ASN A 71 25.64 34.77 -62.21
CA ASN A 71 24.72 33.69 -62.58
C ASN A 71 24.85 32.50 -61.61
N ASP A 72 26.08 32.07 -61.32
CA ASP A 72 26.34 31.02 -60.33
C ASP A 72 25.83 31.40 -58.95
N SER A 73 26.00 32.67 -58.55
CA SER A 73 25.45 33.16 -57.28
C SER A 73 23.92 33.15 -57.26
N LYS A 74 23.26 33.53 -58.36
CA LYS A 74 21.80 33.44 -58.51
C LYS A 74 21.33 31.98 -58.47
N ARG A 75 22.00 31.09 -59.19
CA ARG A 75 21.72 29.65 -59.22
C ARG A 75 21.87 29.03 -57.83
N LYS A 76 22.96 29.31 -57.12
CA LYS A 76 23.19 28.82 -55.75
C LYS A 76 22.10 29.29 -54.79
N ARG A 77 21.73 30.57 -54.82
CA ARG A 77 20.63 31.11 -53.98
C ARG A 77 19.29 30.46 -54.32
N ALA A 78 18.96 30.32 -55.60
CA ALA A 78 17.71 29.69 -56.03
C ALA A 78 17.65 28.21 -55.61
N LEU A 79 18.76 27.48 -55.75
CA LEU A 79 18.85 26.09 -55.29
C LEU A 79 18.70 26.00 -53.77
N HIS A 80 19.39 26.86 -53.01
CA HIS A 80 19.29 26.86 -51.55
C HIS A 80 17.86 27.14 -51.08
N LYS A 81 17.22 28.18 -51.62
CA LYS A 81 15.83 28.51 -51.33
C LYS A 81 14.87 27.37 -51.68
N ALA A 82 15.06 26.74 -52.84
CA ALA A 82 14.24 25.59 -53.24
C ALA A 82 14.45 24.39 -52.31
N THR A 83 15.66 24.15 -51.80
CA THR A 83 15.90 23.08 -50.82
C THR A 83 15.25 23.38 -49.47
N GLU A 84 15.36 24.61 -48.97
CA GLU A 84 14.73 25.03 -47.71
C GLU A 84 13.21 24.94 -47.79
N GLU A 85 12.60 25.42 -48.89
CA GLU A 85 11.15 25.34 -49.10
C GLU A 85 10.67 23.88 -49.17
N ARG A 86 11.43 22.98 -49.83
CA ARG A 86 11.11 21.55 -49.85
C ARG A 86 11.18 20.91 -48.46
N GLN A 87 12.19 21.25 -47.67
CA GLN A 87 12.31 20.75 -46.29
C GLN A 87 11.17 21.25 -45.41
N LEU A 88 10.83 22.54 -45.52
CA LEU A 88 9.71 23.14 -44.79
C LEU A 88 8.37 22.50 -45.18
N ALA A 89 8.16 22.26 -46.48
CA ALA A 89 6.95 21.60 -46.98
C ALA A 89 6.84 20.16 -46.44
N ALA A 90 7.91 19.37 -46.49
CA ALA A 90 7.93 18.01 -45.97
C ALA A 90 7.67 17.96 -44.45
N HIS A 91 8.22 18.92 -43.69
CA HIS A 91 7.95 19.01 -42.26
C HIS A 91 6.48 19.31 -41.98
N LYS A 92 5.91 20.32 -42.65
CA LYS A 92 4.50 20.68 -42.50
C LYS A 92 3.55 19.55 -42.92
N GLU A 93 3.90 18.80 -43.96
CA GLU A 93 3.11 17.65 -44.40
C GLU A 93 3.12 16.53 -43.35
N SER A 94 4.28 16.24 -42.75
CA SER A 94 4.37 15.28 -41.64
C SER A 94 3.56 15.72 -40.43
N GLU A 95 3.62 17.00 -40.05
CA GLU A 95 2.80 17.54 -38.96
C GLU A 95 1.30 17.50 -39.26
N ALA A 96 0.91 17.81 -40.50
CA ALA A 96 -0.49 17.75 -40.93
C ALA A 96 -1.04 16.31 -40.84
N LEU A 97 -0.27 15.32 -41.28
CA LEU A 97 -0.65 13.91 -41.15
C LEU A 97 -0.77 13.47 -39.70
N ARG A 98 0.16 13.90 -38.82
CA ARG A 98 0.10 13.62 -37.39
C ARG A 98 -1.17 14.20 -36.76
N LEU A 99 -1.44 15.48 -37.01
CA LEU A 99 -2.63 16.17 -36.48
C LEU A 99 -3.92 15.56 -37.03
N GLN A 100 -3.93 15.11 -38.28
CA GLN A 100 -5.08 14.43 -38.86
C GLN A 100 -5.37 13.10 -38.17
N ALA A 101 -4.34 12.30 -37.87
CA ALA A 101 -4.49 11.05 -37.13
C ALA A 101 -5.01 11.30 -35.70
N GLU A 102 -4.46 12.29 -34.99
CA GLU A 102 -4.93 12.68 -33.66
C GLU A 102 -6.39 13.13 -33.68
N ASN A 103 -6.78 13.93 -34.68
CA ASN A 103 -8.16 14.39 -34.83
C ASN A 103 -9.13 13.21 -35.05
N GLN A 104 -8.74 12.22 -35.85
CA GLN A 104 -9.53 11.01 -36.06
C GLN A 104 -9.71 10.23 -34.75
N GLU A 105 -8.65 10.05 -33.96
CA GLU A 105 -8.72 9.38 -32.67
C GLU A 105 -9.66 10.12 -31.70
N LEU A 106 -9.52 11.44 -31.60
CA LEU A 106 -10.38 12.28 -30.77
C LEU A 106 -11.84 12.20 -31.22
N MET A 107 -12.10 12.17 -32.53
CA MET A 107 -13.46 12.00 -33.07
C MET A 107 -14.05 10.63 -32.74
N HIS A 108 -13.25 9.56 -32.80
CA HIS A 108 -13.67 8.23 -32.36
C HIS A 108 -13.98 8.21 -30.86
N ARG A 109 -13.13 8.84 -30.04
CA ARG A 109 -13.34 8.94 -28.60
C ARG A 109 -14.61 9.71 -28.26
N LYS A 110 -14.82 10.87 -28.88
CA LYS A 110 -16.05 11.67 -28.75
C LYS A 110 -17.29 10.85 -29.10
N LYS A 111 -17.26 10.13 -30.22
CA LYS A 111 -18.39 9.28 -30.65
C LYS A 111 -18.68 8.16 -29.64
N SER A 112 -17.65 7.55 -29.06
CA SER A 112 -17.80 6.53 -28.02
C SER A 112 -18.44 7.12 -26.75
N LEU A 113 -17.97 8.28 -26.30
CA LEU A 113 -18.51 8.97 -25.12
C LEU A 113 -19.97 9.38 -25.33
N LEU A 114 -20.33 9.91 -26.51
CA LEU A 114 -21.71 10.27 -26.82
C LEU A 114 -22.64 9.04 -26.78
N ARG A 115 -22.19 7.90 -27.32
CA ARG A 115 -22.96 6.64 -27.22
C ARG A 115 -23.14 6.19 -25.77
N GLN A 116 -22.12 6.33 -24.93
CA GLN A 116 -22.23 6.01 -23.51
C GLN A 116 -23.19 6.95 -22.78
N GLN A 117 -23.12 8.25 -23.07
CA GLN A 117 -24.04 9.24 -22.54
C GLN A 117 -25.49 8.94 -22.94
N GLU A 118 -25.72 8.59 -24.21
CA GLU A 118 -27.05 8.23 -24.71
C GLU A 118 -27.60 6.98 -24.02
N LYS A 119 -26.79 5.94 -23.83
CA LYS A 119 -27.17 4.76 -23.04
C LYS A 119 -27.54 5.13 -21.61
N ASN A 120 -26.75 6.00 -20.97
CA ASN A 120 -26.95 6.40 -19.58
C ASN A 120 -28.10 7.42 -19.41
N SER A 121 -28.57 8.06 -20.48
CA SER A 121 -29.70 9.01 -20.46
C SER A 121 -30.99 8.40 -19.89
N ILE A 122 -31.12 7.07 -19.94
CA ILE A 122 -32.26 6.35 -19.40
C ILE A 122 -32.34 6.55 -17.88
N TYR A 123 -31.20 6.52 -17.18
CA TYR A 123 -31.15 6.70 -15.72
C TYR A 123 -31.50 8.14 -15.34
N GLN A 124 -30.98 9.13 -16.07
CA GLN A 124 -31.33 10.53 -15.85
C GLN A 124 -32.83 10.77 -16.04
N ARG A 125 -33.42 10.29 -17.15
CA ARG A 125 -34.87 10.39 -17.39
C ARG A 125 -35.69 9.64 -16.36
N TYR A 126 -35.20 8.52 -15.86
CA TYR A 126 -35.85 7.81 -14.77
C TYR A 126 -35.86 8.64 -13.49
N LEU A 127 -34.70 9.16 -13.06
CA LEU A 127 -34.59 9.97 -11.84
C LEU A 127 -35.40 11.27 -11.92
N GLN A 128 -35.43 11.92 -13.08
CA GLN A 128 -36.29 13.08 -13.32
C GLN A 128 -37.78 12.73 -13.14
N ARG A 129 -38.25 11.60 -13.70
CA ARG A 129 -39.63 11.13 -13.49
C ARG A 129 -39.94 10.76 -12.03
N VAL A 130 -38.95 10.29 -11.28
CA VAL A 130 -39.12 10.04 -9.83
C VAL A 130 -39.23 11.36 -9.07
N LEU A 131 -38.39 12.34 -9.42
CA LEU A 131 -38.43 13.69 -8.86
C LEU A 131 -39.78 14.38 -9.12
N GLU A 132 -40.31 14.28 -10.34
CA GLU A 132 -41.65 14.80 -10.69
C GLU A 132 -42.78 14.24 -9.83
N ARG A 133 -42.60 13.05 -9.24
CA ARG A 133 -43.58 12.37 -8.38
C ARG A 133 -43.33 12.55 -6.89
N THR A 134 -42.21 13.14 -6.52
CA THR A 134 -41.74 13.22 -5.13
C THR A 134 -41.55 14.67 -4.74
N GLU A 135 -42.32 15.16 -3.78
CA GLU A 135 -42.24 16.56 -3.33
C GLU A 135 -41.06 16.83 -2.36
N GLU A 136 -40.39 15.78 -1.88
CA GLU A 136 -39.33 15.88 -0.87
C GLU A 136 -38.00 16.44 -1.39
N PHE A 137 -37.78 16.45 -2.71
CA PHE A 137 -36.52 16.87 -3.33
C PHE A 137 -36.79 17.86 -4.45
N GLN A 138 -35.92 18.86 -4.61
CA GLN A 138 -35.99 19.84 -5.70
C GLN A 138 -35.11 19.43 -6.88
N GLU A 139 -34.01 18.71 -6.60
CA GLU A 139 -33.07 18.26 -7.62
C GLU A 139 -32.75 16.77 -7.49
N VAL A 140 -32.43 16.13 -8.63
CA VAL A 140 -31.95 14.73 -8.65
C VAL A 140 -30.67 14.58 -7.83
N GLN A 141 -29.83 15.62 -7.78
CA GLN A 141 -28.59 15.60 -7.02
C GLN A 141 -28.85 15.45 -5.51
N GLU A 142 -29.85 16.15 -4.97
CA GLU A 142 -30.23 16.04 -3.56
C GLU A 142 -30.66 14.61 -3.19
N MET A 143 -31.41 13.95 -4.07
CA MET A 143 -31.82 12.54 -3.90
C MET A 143 -30.60 11.61 -3.87
N ILE A 144 -29.63 11.84 -4.76
CA ILE A 144 -28.38 11.07 -4.81
C ILE A 144 -27.57 11.30 -3.53
N ASP A 145 -27.45 12.54 -3.06
CA ASP A 145 -26.70 12.88 -1.87
C ASP A 145 -27.34 12.31 -0.59
N ARG A 146 -28.68 12.33 -0.53
CA ARG A 146 -29.44 11.68 0.53
C ARG A 146 -29.22 10.17 0.52
N PHE A 147 -29.31 9.53 -0.64
CA PHE A 147 -29.03 8.11 -0.79
C PHE A 147 -27.61 7.76 -0.35
N ASN A 148 -26.61 8.52 -0.80
CA ASN A 148 -25.21 8.32 -0.41
C ASN A 148 -25.00 8.44 1.09
N THR A 149 -25.64 9.45 1.72
CA THR A 149 -25.61 9.63 3.17
C THR A 149 -26.24 8.44 3.89
N LEU A 150 -27.42 7.98 3.43
CA LEU A 150 -28.09 6.81 3.99
C LEU A 150 -27.23 5.55 3.85
N MET A 151 -26.68 5.29 2.68
CA MET A 151 -25.76 4.16 2.45
C MET A 151 -24.52 4.24 3.33
N ALA A 152 -23.94 5.43 3.51
CA ALA A 152 -22.80 5.63 4.40
C ALA A 152 -23.18 5.35 5.86
N THR A 153 -24.36 5.81 6.31
CA THR A 153 -24.86 5.52 7.67
C THR A 153 -25.16 4.04 7.87
N GLN A 154 -25.80 3.38 6.91
CA GLN A 154 -26.09 1.95 6.94
C GLN A 154 -24.81 1.13 7.08
N ASN A 155 -23.79 1.45 6.29
CA ASN A 155 -22.49 0.78 6.38
C ASN A 155 -21.82 0.99 7.74
N LYS A 156 -21.93 2.18 8.34
CA LYS A 156 -21.42 2.45 9.70
C LYS A 156 -22.19 1.65 10.75
N LEU A 157 -23.52 1.58 10.64
CA LEU A 157 -24.38 0.84 11.56
C LEU A 157 -24.09 -0.67 11.48
N LEU A 158 -23.96 -1.24 10.29
CA LEU A 158 -23.61 -2.66 10.11
C LEU A 158 -22.25 -2.99 10.73
N LYS A 159 -21.25 -2.14 10.54
CA LYS A 159 -19.94 -2.33 11.19
C LYS A 159 -20.04 -2.28 12.72
N ARG A 160 -20.79 -1.32 13.26
CA ARG A 160 -21.01 -1.22 14.70
C ARG A 160 -21.76 -2.43 15.25
N GLU A 161 -22.77 -2.91 14.52
CA GLU A 161 -23.54 -4.08 14.91
C GLU A 161 -22.67 -5.34 15.00
N LEU A 162 -21.79 -5.57 14.03
CA LEU A 162 -20.82 -6.67 14.11
C LEU A 162 -19.94 -6.59 15.35
N VAL A 163 -19.42 -5.40 15.69
CA VAL A 163 -18.61 -5.20 16.90
C VAL A 163 -19.43 -5.45 18.17
N ASN A 164 -20.67 -4.95 18.22
CA ASN A 164 -21.55 -5.16 19.37
C ASN A 164 -21.90 -6.65 19.54
N GLN A 165 -22.14 -7.37 18.46
CA GLN A 165 -22.41 -8.81 18.49
C GLN A 165 -21.20 -9.57 19.03
N GLU A 166 -19.99 -9.25 18.55
CA GLU A 166 -18.77 -9.88 19.05
C GLU A 166 -18.55 -9.59 20.54
N GLN A 167 -18.79 -8.35 21.00
CA GLN A 167 -18.73 -8.00 22.42
C GLN A 167 -19.76 -8.77 23.25
N THR A 168 -20.99 -8.87 22.74
CA THR A 168 -22.07 -9.61 23.42
C THR A 168 -21.73 -11.09 23.56
N GLU A 169 -21.20 -11.72 22.52
CA GLU A 169 -20.77 -13.13 22.57
C GLU A 169 -19.59 -13.33 23.53
N ARG A 170 -18.64 -12.39 23.59
CA ARG A 170 -17.54 -12.43 24.57
C ARG A 170 -18.06 -12.34 26.01
N GLU A 171 -18.97 -11.42 26.30
CA GLU A 171 -19.53 -11.28 27.66
C GLU A 171 -20.42 -12.48 28.04
N LYS A 172 -21.19 -13.05 27.10
CA LYS A 172 -21.90 -14.31 27.32
C LYS A 172 -20.95 -15.45 27.66
N ALA A 173 -19.85 -15.59 26.92
CA ALA A 173 -18.84 -16.62 27.19
C ALA A 173 -18.21 -16.45 28.58
N ARG A 174 -17.90 -15.21 28.99
CA ARG A 174 -17.40 -14.91 30.35
C ARG A 174 -18.41 -15.27 31.43
N LEU A 175 -19.69 -14.94 31.22
CA LEU A 175 -20.75 -15.29 32.16
C LEU A 175 -20.90 -16.81 32.31
N LEU A 176 -20.88 -17.55 31.21
CA LEU A 176 -20.95 -19.01 31.23
C LEU A 176 -19.78 -19.61 32.01
N HIS A 177 -18.56 -19.14 31.75
CA HIS A 177 -17.38 -19.57 32.48
C HIS A 177 -17.51 -19.33 33.99
N TYR A 178 -17.91 -18.12 34.38
CA TYR A 178 -18.13 -17.79 35.79
C TYR A 178 -19.22 -18.65 36.43
N GLN A 179 -20.30 -18.96 35.70
CA GLN A 179 -21.34 -19.87 36.17
C GLN A 179 -20.84 -21.31 36.37
N GLU A 180 -19.97 -21.81 35.49
CA GLU A 180 -19.36 -23.13 35.61
C GLU A 180 -18.38 -23.19 36.79
N GLU A 181 -17.55 -22.17 36.97
CA GLU A 181 -16.63 -22.06 38.11
C GLU A 181 -17.39 -22.02 39.43
N THR A 182 -18.41 -21.18 39.55
CA THR A 182 -19.22 -21.07 40.77
C THR A 182 -20.02 -22.33 41.05
N ARG A 183 -20.57 -23.01 40.02
CA ARG A 183 -21.20 -24.33 40.19
C ARG A 183 -20.20 -25.36 40.71
N SER A 184 -18.98 -25.36 40.19
CA SER A 184 -17.92 -26.26 40.63
C SER A 184 -17.55 -26.00 42.09
N GLN A 185 -17.41 -24.74 42.49
CA GLN A 185 -17.17 -24.36 43.88
C GLN A 185 -18.32 -24.77 44.82
N ILE A 186 -19.57 -24.59 44.40
CA ILE A 186 -20.74 -25.03 45.18
C ILE A 186 -20.71 -26.56 45.38
N LEU A 187 -20.39 -27.33 44.33
CA LEU A 187 -20.26 -28.78 44.44
C LEU A 187 -19.14 -29.17 45.40
N GLU A 188 -17.98 -28.50 45.33
CA GLU A 188 -16.87 -28.72 46.25
C GLU A 188 -17.27 -28.45 47.71
N LEU A 189 -17.91 -27.32 47.99
CA LEU A 189 -18.39 -26.97 49.33
C LEU A 189 -19.47 -27.94 49.83
N ASN A 190 -20.39 -28.39 48.96
CA ASN A 190 -21.40 -29.39 49.32
C ASN A 190 -20.76 -30.73 49.69
N ASN A 191 -19.72 -31.15 48.97
CA ASN A 191 -18.96 -32.36 49.31
C ASN A 191 -18.29 -32.22 50.68
N GLN A 192 -17.67 -31.06 50.97
CA GLN A 192 -17.08 -30.78 52.29
C GLN A 192 -18.13 -30.80 53.41
N ILE A 193 -19.33 -30.23 53.18
CA ILE A 193 -20.43 -30.28 54.15
C ILE A 193 -20.85 -31.73 54.42
N ALA A 194 -20.99 -32.54 53.38
CA ALA A 194 -21.37 -33.95 53.53
C ALA A 194 -20.32 -34.75 54.32
N GLU A 195 -19.03 -34.50 54.07
CA GLU A 195 -17.92 -35.10 54.82
C GLU A 195 -17.97 -34.73 56.31
N LEU A 196 -18.08 -33.42 56.61
CA LEU A 196 -18.18 -32.92 57.98
C LEU A 196 -19.43 -33.44 58.71
N GLN A 197 -20.57 -33.57 58.02
CA GLN A 197 -21.79 -34.15 58.58
C GLN A 197 -21.58 -35.63 58.92
N SER A 198 -20.96 -36.40 58.03
CA SER A 198 -20.64 -37.81 58.29
C SER A 198 -19.74 -37.96 59.53
N ASP A 199 -18.73 -37.11 59.67
CA ASP A 199 -17.82 -37.16 60.82
C ASP A 199 -18.49 -36.72 62.14
N LEU A 200 -19.40 -35.75 62.06
CA LEU A 200 -20.24 -35.36 63.20
C LEU A 200 -21.15 -36.50 63.64
N GLU A 201 -21.80 -37.20 62.70
CA GLU A 201 -22.65 -38.36 62.98
C GLU A 201 -21.86 -39.51 63.61
N LYS A 202 -20.68 -39.83 63.07
CA LYS A 202 -19.77 -40.82 63.67
C LYS A 202 -19.42 -40.45 65.11
N SER A 203 -19.06 -39.19 65.35
CA SER A 203 -18.71 -38.70 66.68
C SER A 203 -19.91 -38.76 67.64
N ARG A 204 -21.11 -38.37 67.20
CA ARG A 204 -22.35 -38.48 67.99
C ARG A 204 -22.71 -39.92 68.32
N ALA A 205 -22.53 -40.85 67.38
CA ALA A 205 -22.77 -42.27 67.63
C ALA A 205 -21.83 -42.82 68.73
N VAL A 206 -20.55 -42.41 68.71
CA VAL A 206 -19.58 -42.75 69.76
C VAL A 206 -20.00 -42.16 71.11
N VAL A 207 -20.38 -40.87 71.16
CA VAL A 207 -20.85 -40.22 72.39
C VAL A 207 -22.08 -40.93 72.95
N PHE A 208 -23.09 -41.18 72.12
CA PHE A 208 -24.32 -41.87 72.52
C PHE A 208 -24.05 -43.28 73.07
N HIS A 209 -23.13 -44.02 72.44
CA HIS A 209 -22.72 -45.34 72.94
C HIS A 209 -22.16 -45.26 74.37
N TRP A 210 -21.27 -44.30 74.63
CA TRP A 210 -20.68 -44.11 75.96
C TRP A 210 -21.67 -43.55 76.99
N GLU A 211 -22.56 -42.63 76.60
CA GLU A 211 -23.63 -42.14 77.48
C GLU A 211 -24.59 -43.25 77.90
N SER A 212 -24.99 -44.11 76.96
CA SER A 212 -25.83 -45.28 77.27
C SER A 212 -25.13 -46.25 78.21
N ARG A 213 -23.83 -46.53 77.95
CA ARG A 213 -23.01 -47.36 78.84
C ARG A 213 -22.90 -46.76 80.24
N TRP A 214 -22.70 -45.46 80.33
CA TRP A 214 -22.64 -44.72 81.59
C TRP A 214 -23.97 -44.80 82.36
N ALA A 215 -25.10 -44.57 81.69
CA ALA A 215 -26.43 -44.69 82.27
C ALA A 215 -26.71 -46.11 82.80
N GLN A 216 -26.27 -47.15 82.08
CA GLN A 216 -26.38 -48.54 82.54
C GLN A 216 -25.57 -48.78 83.83
N ILE A 217 -24.34 -48.26 83.90
CA ILE A 217 -23.50 -48.34 85.10
C ILE A 217 -24.18 -47.62 86.26
N GLN A 218 -24.70 -46.41 86.04
CA GLN A 218 -25.40 -45.64 87.07
C GLN A 218 -26.66 -46.35 87.58
N ASN A 219 -27.49 -46.89 86.68
CA ASN A 219 -28.69 -47.65 87.07
C ASN A 219 -28.32 -48.90 87.86
N THR A 220 -27.30 -49.64 87.43
CA THR A 220 -26.82 -50.82 88.15
C THR A 220 -26.28 -50.46 89.54
N ALA A 221 -25.53 -49.34 89.64
CA ALA A 221 -25.04 -48.82 90.91
C ALA A 221 -26.20 -48.41 91.83
N ALA A 222 -27.23 -47.74 91.29
CA ALA A 222 -28.43 -47.36 92.04
C ALA A 222 -29.23 -48.59 92.52
N GLU A 223 -29.42 -49.60 91.66
CA GLU A 223 -30.05 -50.87 92.03
C GLU A 223 -29.28 -51.59 93.14
N ASN A 224 -27.96 -51.68 93.01
CA ASN A 224 -27.10 -52.28 94.04
C ASN A 224 -27.17 -51.48 95.35
N THR A 225 -27.19 -50.15 95.28
CA THR A 225 -27.35 -49.28 96.45
C THR A 225 -28.69 -49.51 97.13
N LEU A 226 -29.77 -49.64 96.35
CA LEU A 226 -31.11 -49.94 96.87
C LEU A 226 -31.19 -51.34 97.48
N ARG A 227 -30.63 -52.37 96.80
CA ARG A 227 -30.54 -53.74 97.32
C ARG A 227 -29.77 -53.77 98.62
N LEU A 228 -28.62 -53.10 98.68
CA LEU A 228 -27.84 -52.96 99.91
C LEU A 228 -28.70 -52.31 100.99
N GLY A 229 -29.37 -51.19 100.72
CA GLY A 229 -30.29 -50.54 101.67
C GLY A 229 -31.42 -51.46 102.17
N ARG A 230 -32.01 -52.29 101.29
CA ARG A 230 -33.02 -53.29 101.66
C ARG A 230 -32.46 -54.39 102.55
N ILE A 231 -31.28 -54.92 102.22
CA ILE A 231 -30.58 -55.91 103.05
C ILE A 231 -30.32 -55.30 104.44
N ARG A 232 -29.77 -54.08 104.50
CA ARG A 232 -29.54 -53.36 105.76
C ARG A 232 -30.81 -53.24 106.60
N MET A 233 -31.93 -52.83 105.99
CA MET A 233 -33.23 -52.70 106.66
C MET A 233 -33.79 -54.06 107.13
N ALA A 234 -33.72 -55.10 106.30
CA ALA A 234 -34.20 -56.44 106.65
C ALA A 234 -33.38 -57.03 107.80
N THR A 235 -32.05 -56.92 107.73
CA THR A 235 -31.13 -57.32 108.81
C THR A 235 -31.45 -56.57 110.10
N LEU A 236 -31.60 -55.24 110.05
CA LEU A 236 -31.95 -54.42 111.21
C LEU A 236 -33.30 -54.84 111.80
N ASN A 237 -34.31 -55.06 110.97
CA ASN A 237 -35.64 -55.48 111.41
C ASN A 237 -35.62 -56.87 112.07
N LEU A 238 -34.92 -57.84 111.48
CA LEU A 238 -34.75 -59.17 112.06
C LEU A 238 -34.00 -59.11 113.39
N PHE A 239 -32.89 -58.39 113.44
CA PHE A 239 -32.11 -58.17 114.66
C PHE A 239 -32.95 -57.52 115.77
N GLN A 240 -33.76 -56.51 115.45
CA GLN A 240 -34.66 -55.86 116.40
C GLN A 240 -35.77 -56.80 116.89
N ASN A 241 -36.36 -57.61 116.01
CA ASN A 241 -37.40 -58.58 116.38
C ASN A 241 -36.85 -59.68 117.30
N ILE A 242 -35.69 -60.24 116.98
CA ILE A 242 -35.01 -61.24 117.82
C ILE A 242 -34.61 -60.63 119.17
N SER A 243 -34.03 -59.43 119.16
CA SER A 243 -33.66 -58.73 120.40
C SER A 243 -34.89 -58.47 121.30
N LYS A 244 -36.05 -58.15 120.71
CA LYS A 244 -37.33 -58.00 121.42
C LYS A 244 -37.87 -59.33 121.96
N GLN A 245 -37.84 -60.41 121.18
CA GLN A 245 -38.35 -61.73 121.62
C GLN A 245 -37.48 -62.34 122.72
N MET A 246 -36.17 -62.12 122.68
CA MET A 246 -35.22 -62.69 123.65
C MET A 246 -34.90 -61.77 124.84
N ASN A 247 -35.54 -60.59 124.94
CA ASN A 247 -35.21 -59.57 125.95
C ASN A 247 -33.69 -59.25 126.02
N LEU A 248 -32.99 -59.34 124.88
CA LEU A 248 -31.58 -59.03 124.78
C LEU A 248 -31.43 -57.50 124.72
N LYS A 249 -30.82 -56.91 125.75
CA LYS A 249 -30.32 -55.53 125.69
C LYS A 249 -29.05 -55.53 124.84
N THR A 250 -29.14 -55.08 123.60
CA THR A 250 -28.01 -55.09 122.68
C THR A 250 -27.61 -53.66 122.28
N GLU A 251 -26.32 -53.32 122.44
CA GLU A 251 -25.71 -52.01 122.11
C GLU A 251 -25.13 -51.99 120.67
N ILE A 252 -25.80 -52.58 119.69
CA ILE A 252 -25.31 -52.58 118.31
C ILE A 252 -25.87 -51.37 117.56
N SER A 253 -24.98 -50.63 116.88
CA SER A 253 -25.34 -49.42 116.11
C SER A 253 -26.32 -49.75 114.98
N MET A 254 -27.26 -48.83 114.73
CA MET A 254 -28.26 -48.98 113.65
C MET A 254 -27.64 -49.01 112.25
N GLU A 255 -26.43 -48.47 112.07
CA GLU A 255 -25.75 -48.42 110.75
C GLU A 255 -24.81 -49.60 110.50
N ASP A 256 -24.45 -50.38 111.52
CA ASP A 256 -23.53 -51.51 111.40
C ASP A 256 -24.27 -52.81 111.08
N THR A 257 -24.50 -53.02 109.78
CA THR A 257 -25.27 -54.16 109.28
C THR A 257 -24.54 -55.49 109.43
N GLU A 258 -23.20 -55.51 109.37
CA GLU A 258 -22.42 -56.74 109.49
C GLU A 258 -22.51 -57.29 110.92
N ALA A 259 -22.31 -56.43 111.94
CA ALA A 259 -22.44 -56.82 113.34
C ALA A 259 -23.86 -57.30 113.70
N GLN A 260 -24.91 -56.72 113.08
CA GLN A 260 -26.29 -57.16 113.26
C GLN A 260 -26.56 -58.55 112.66
N LEU A 261 -26.01 -58.84 111.48
CA LEU A 261 -26.13 -60.13 110.80
C LEU A 261 -25.45 -61.25 111.57
N GLU A 262 -24.29 -61.01 112.19
CA GLU A 262 -23.58 -62.00 113.02
C GLU A 262 -24.40 -62.46 114.23
N LYS A 263 -25.26 -61.60 114.78
CA LYS A 263 -26.08 -61.91 115.97
C LYS A 263 -27.37 -62.67 115.66
N ILE A 264 -27.88 -62.61 114.44
CA ILE A 264 -29.11 -63.31 114.02
C ILE A 264 -28.98 -64.86 114.13
N PRO A 265 -27.91 -65.52 113.61
CA PRO A 265 -27.77 -66.97 113.71
C PRO A 265 -27.36 -67.47 115.11
N GLU A 266 -26.77 -66.62 115.96
CA GLU A 266 -26.50 -66.99 117.36
C GLU A 266 -27.79 -67.15 118.17
N ALA A 267 -28.87 -66.43 117.82
CA ALA A 267 -30.17 -66.56 118.45
C ALA A 267 -30.91 -67.84 118.08
N ASP A 268 -30.86 -68.27 116.81
CA ASP A 268 -31.53 -69.51 116.34
C ASP A 268 -30.97 -70.78 117.01
N LYS A 269 -29.71 -70.76 117.45
CA LYS A 269 -29.07 -71.87 118.16
C LYS A 269 -29.47 -72.00 119.63
N VAL A 270 -30.09 -70.98 120.22
CA VAL A 270 -30.52 -70.98 121.64
C VAL A 270 -31.97 -71.49 121.79
N GLY A 271 -32.74 -71.58 120.70
CA GLY A 271 -34.13 -72.06 120.70
C GLY A 271 -34.34 -73.58 120.52
N MET A 272 -33.28 -74.39 120.51
CA MET A 272 -33.34 -75.86 120.32
C MET A 272 -32.89 -76.69 121.54
N THR A 273 -32.94 -76.11 122.75
CA THR A 273 -32.91 -76.83 124.03
C THR A 273 -33.99 -76.28 124.95
#